data_AF-A0A1H5YAS0-F1
#
_entry.id   AF-A0A1H5YAS0-F1
#
_cell.length_a   1.000
_cell.length_b   1.000
_cell.length_c   1.000
_cell.angle_alpha   90.00
_cell.angle_beta   90.00
_cell.angle_gamma   90.00
#
_symmetry.space_group_name_H-M   'P 1'
#
loop_
_entity.id
_entity.type
_entity.pdbx_description
1 polymer ?
#
loop_
_entity_poly.entity_id
_entity_poly.type
_entity_poly.pdbx_seq_one_letter_code
_entity_poly.pdbx_strand_id
1 'polypeptide(L)'
;MAVEKNYKHLKYLEYKGFTGSIEYSPEDDLLFGKVLGIQGLISYEGVTGKHLEEDFKSSVDEYLTICKVEGKTPEKSFKGSFNVRIPADLH
;
A
#
# COMPACT_ATOMS: atom_id res chain seq x y z
N MET A 1 15.67 31.91 -12.07
CA MET A 1 14.60 31.06 -12.62
C MET A 1 14.29 30.02 -11.55
N ALA A 2 13.15 30.12 -10.87
CA ALA A 2 12.70 29.06 -9.96
C ALA A 2 12.08 27.95 -10.81
N VAL A 3 12.64 26.73 -10.73
CA VAL A 3 12.04 25.56 -11.36
C VAL A 3 10.90 25.12 -10.45
N GLU A 4 9.65 25.27 -10.88
CA GLU A 4 8.51 24.65 -10.20
C GLU A 4 8.69 23.13 -10.23
N LYS A 5 9.07 22.55 -9.09
CA LYS A 5 9.09 21.10 -8.90
C LYS A 5 7.64 20.64 -8.81
N ASN A 6 7.17 19.92 -9.83
CA ASN A 6 5.91 19.19 -9.76
C ASN A 6 6.10 17.97 -8.85
N TYR A 7 5.66 18.08 -7.60
CA TYR A 7 5.67 16.98 -6.65
C TYR A 7 4.44 16.11 -6.87
N LYS A 8 4.67 14.83 -7.22
CA LYS A 8 3.61 13.83 -7.24
C LYS A 8 3.24 13.52 -5.78
N HIS A 9 2.12 14.06 -5.31
CA HIS A 9 1.62 13.76 -3.96
C HIS A 9 1.01 12.35 -3.96
N LEU A 10 1.69 11.41 -3.33
CA LEU A 10 1.27 10.02 -3.21
C LEU A 10 0.76 9.78 -1.80
N LYS A 11 -0.51 9.38 -1.69
CA LYS A 11 -1.12 8.98 -0.42
C LYS A 11 -0.81 7.53 -0.05
N TYR A 12 -0.42 6.73 -1.04
CA TYR A 12 -0.20 5.29 -0.94
C TYR A 12 0.94 4.87 -1.86
N LEU A 13 1.54 3.73 -1.55
CA LEU A 13 2.43 3.01 -2.45
C LEU A 13 1.62 2.00 -3.27
N GLU A 14 2.01 1.76 -4.52
CA GLU A 14 1.39 0.75 -5.39
C GLU A 14 2.46 -0.13 -6.05
N TYR A 15 2.30 -1.45 -5.97
CA TYR A 15 3.21 -2.40 -6.62
C TYR A 15 2.50 -3.74 -6.88
N LYS A 16 2.59 -4.28 -8.10
CA LYS A 16 1.98 -5.57 -8.52
C LYS A 16 0.49 -5.73 -8.18
N GLY A 17 -0.24 -4.62 -8.11
CA GLY A 17 -1.66 -4.55 -7.77
C GLY A 17 -1.95 -4.50 -6.26
N PHE A 18 -0.93 -4.46 -5.41
CA PHE A 18 -1.05 -4.19 -3.98
C PHE A 18 -0.96 -2.69 -3.72
N THR A 19 -1.67 -2.25 -2.68
CA THR A 19 -1.66 -0.85 -2.21
C THR A 19 -1.14 -0.84 -0.79
N GLY A 20 -0.25 0.08 -0.46
CA GLY A 20 0.37 0.20 0.86
C GLY A 20 0.12 1.56 1.52
N SER A 21 -0.11 1.60 2.83
CA SER A 21 -0.17 2.85 3.61
C SER A 21 1.20 3.53 3.74
N ILE A 22 1.19 4.83 4.03
CA ILE A 22 2.38 5.60 4.36
C ILE A 22 2.07 6.37 5.63
N GLU A 23 2.78 6.07 6.71
CA GLU A 23 2.62 6.64 8.04
C GLU A 23 4.00 7.03 8.57
N TYR A 24 4.06 7.95 9.54
CA TYR A 24 5.31 8.37 10.19
C TYR A 24 5.20 8.09 11.69
N SER A 25 6.22 7.45 12.26
CA SER A 25 6.40 7.25 13.69
C SER A 25 7.37 8.31 14.21
N PRO A 26 6.93 9.30 15.00
CA PRO A 26 7.84 10.25 15.65
C PRO A 26 8.67 9.60 16.75
N GLU A 27 8.19 8.50 17.34
CA GLU A 27 8.87 7.78 18.42
C GLU A 27 10.09 7.01 17.89
N ASP A 28 9.96 6.43 16.70
CA ASP A 28 11.01 5.63 16.05
C ASP A 28 11.78 6.41 14.96
N ASP A 29 11.38 7.66 14.70
CA ASP A 29 11.90 8.54 13.64
C ASP A 29 11.98 7.87 12.25
N LEU A 30 10.92 7.16 11.87
CA LEU A 30 10.85 6.46 10.59
C LEU A 30 9.46 6.49 9.96
N LEU A 31 9.43 6.21 8.66
CA LEU A 31 8.18 5.93 7.96
C LEU A 31 7.87 4.44 8.07
N PHE A 32 6.59 4.11 8.17
CA PHE A 32 6.11 2.74 8.18
C PHE A 32 4.81 2.62 7.38
N GLY A 33 4.42 1.40 7.07
CA GLY A 33 3.16 1.12 6.43
C GLY A 33 2.82 -0.35 6.41
N LYS A 34 1.63 -0.64 5.88
CA LYS A 34 1.15 -2.00 5.66
C LYS A 34 0.40 -2.13 4.35
N VAL A 35 0.42 -3.34 3.79
CA VAL A 35 -0.41 -3.68 2.64
C VAL A 35 -1.89 -3.61 3.04
N LEU A 36 -2.68 -2.94 2.22
CA LEU A 36 -4.11 -2.73 2.41
C LEU A 36 -4.94 -3.74 1.62
N GLY A 37 -6.10 -4.08 2.18
CA GLY A 37 -7.11 -4.92 1.50
C GLY A 37 -6.76 -6.40 1.41
N ILE A 38 -5.95 -6.90 2.36
CA ILE A 38 -5.67 -8.32 2.59
C ILE A 38 -5.99 -8.66 4.06
N GLN A 39 -6.26 -9.94 4.38
CA GLN A 39 -6.43 -10.38 5.77
C GLN A 39 -5.07 -10.56 6.46
N GLY A 40 -4.06 -11.01 5.71
CA GLY A 40 -2.69 -11.10 6.21
C GLY A 40 -2.11 -9.74 6.61
N LEU A 41 -1.12 -9.75 7.50
CA LEU A 41 -0.34 -8.56 7.84
C LEU A 41 1.00 -8.60 7.09
N ILE A 42 1.20 -7.65 6.19
CA ILE A 42 2.48 -7.36 5.55
C ILE A 42 2.83 -5.92 5.89
N SER A 43 3.80 -5.74 6.78
CA SER A 43 4.34 -4.44 7.19
C SER A 43 5.71 -4.19 6.56
N TYR A 44 6.06 -2.93 6.44
CA TYR A 44 7.34 -2.45 5.90
C TYR A 44 7.65 -1.08 6.50
N GLU A 45 8.92 -0.70 6.49
CA GLU A 45 9.42 0.52 7.10
C GLU A 45 10.62 1.11 6.36
N GLY A 46 10.94 2.36 6.66
CA GLY A 46 12.10 3.01 6.10
C GLY A 46 12.35 4.40 6.64
N VAL A 47 13.62 4.72 6.88
CA VAL A 47 14.07 6.06 7.33
C VAL A 47 13.93 7.14 6.26
N THR A 48 13.63 6.77 5.01
CA THR A 48 13.31 7.71 3.92
C THR A 48 12.16 7.14 3.09
N GLY A 49 11.45 8.01 2.35
CA GLY A 49 10.41 7.55 1.43
C GLY A 49 10.92 6.56 0.38
N LYS A 50 12.21 6.65 0.00
CA LYS A 50 12.84 5.70 -0.91
C LYS A 50 13.02 4.33 -0.25
N HIS A 51 13.54 4.29 0.97
CA HIS A 51 13.71 3.03 1.71
C HIS A 51 12.35 2.37 1.98
N LEU A 52 11.33 3.16 2.33
CA LEU A 52 9.97 2.67 2.51
C LEU A 52 9.42 2.02 1.23
N GLU A 53 9.64 2.64 0.06
CA GLU A 53 9.21 2.08 -1.22
C GLU A 53 9.97 0.81 -1.60
N GLU A 54 11.26 0.74 -1.31
CA GLU A 54 12.10 -0.45 -1.54
C GLU A 54 11.65 -1.60 -0.64
N ASP A 55 11.45 -1.35 0.65
CA ASP A 55 11.01 -2.35 1.61
C ASP A 55 9.59 -2.85 1.28
N PHE A 56 8.66 -1.94 0.96
CA PHE A 56 7.32 -2.32 0.48
C PHE A 56 7.36 -3.30 -0.71
N LYS A 57 8.19 -3.02 -1.72
CA LYS A 57 8.33 -3.91 -2.89
C LYS A 57 8.90 -5.27 -2.49
N SER A 58 9.90 -5.27 -1.59
CA SER A 58 10.52 -6.48 -1.07
C SER A 58 9.50 -7.35 -0.31
N SER A 59 8.76 -6.77 0.64
CA SER A 59 7.76 -7.51 1.43
C SER A 59 6.63 -8.07 0.56
N VAL A 60 6.20 -7.35 -0.48
CA VAL A 60 5.22 -7.85 -1.46
C VAL A 60 5.79 -9.02 -2.28
N ASP A 61 7.04 -8.93 -2.73
CA ASP A 61 7.67 -9.99 -3.52
C ASP A 61 7.94 -11.25 -2.69
N GLU A 62 8.32 -11.09 -1.43
CA GLU A 62 8.43 -12.19 -0.48
C GLU A 62 7.08 -12.87 -0.26
N TYR A 63 6.01 -12.11 0.00
CA TYR A 63 4.65 -12.65 0.14
C TYR A 63 4.20 -13.44 -1.08
N LEU A 64 4.43 -12.91 -2.29
CA LEU A 64 4.11 -13.60 -3.54
C LEU A 64 4.91 -14.89 -3.71
N THR A 65 6.17 -14.89 -3.27
CA THR A 65 7.04 -16.07 -3.29
C THR A 65 6.53 -17.14 -2.34
N ILE A 66 6.16 -16.77 -1.10
CA ILE A 66 5.57 -17.67 -0.11
C ILE A 66 4.28 -18.28 -0.67
N CYS A 67 3.36 -17.46 -1.20
CA CYS A 67 2.13 -17.95 -1.81
C CYS A 67 2.39 -18.98 -2.91
N LYS A 68 3.39 -18.72 -3.77
CA LYS A 68 3.77 -19.64 -4.84
C LYS A 68 4.32 -20.96 -4.31
N VAL A 69 5.19 -20.93 -3.30
CA VAL A 69 5.77 -22.14 -2.67
C VAL A 69 4.69 -22.96 -1.98
N GLU A 70 3.74 -22.31 -1.33
CA GLU A 70 2.63 -22.97 -0.62
C GLU A 70 1.46 -23.37 -1.53
N GLY A 71 1.49 -23.01 -2.82
CA GLY A 71 0.38 -23.25 -3.75
C GLY A 71 -0.88 -22.44 -3.41
N LYS A 72 -0.75 -21.35 -2.67
CA LYS A 72 -1.85 -20.46 -2.28
C LYS A 72 -2.03 -19.34 -3.31
N THR A 73 -3.26 -18.91 -3.50
CA THR A 73 -3.55 -17.71 -4.30
C THR A 73 -3.33 -16.48 -3.42
N PRO A 74 -2.49 -15.50 -3.84
CA PRO A 74 -2.29 -14.28 -3.09
C PRO A 74 -3.60 -13.51 -2.89
N GLU A 75 -3.86 -13.07 -1.67
CA GLU A 75 -4.95 -12.16 -1.36
C GLU A 75 -4.68 -10.81 -2.02
N LYS A 76 -5.71 -10.23 -2.62
CA LYS A 76 -5.63 -8.88 -3.19
C LYS A 76 -6.90 -8.12 -2.85
N SER A 77 -6.75 -6.80 -2.67
CA SER A 77 -7.92 -5.95 -2.51
C SER A 77 -8.83 -6.10 -3.74
N PHE A 78 -10.12 -6.36 -3.51
CA PHE A 78 -11.09 -6.31 -4.60
C PHE A 78 -11.22 -4.86 -5.07
N LYS A 79 -10.62 -4.52 -6.21
CA LYS A 79 -10.90 -3.27 -6.92
C LYS A 79 -12.24 -3.44 -7.66
N GLY A 80 -13.34 -3.38 -6.92
CA GLY A 80 -14.71 -3.39 -7.44
C GLY A 80 -15.41 -2.08 -7.15
N SER A 81 -16.25 -1.60 -8.08
CA SER A 81 -17.16 -0.49 -7.79
C SER A 81 -18.48 -1.05 -7.29
N PHE A 82 -18.88 -0.68 -6.08
CA PHE A 82 -20.22 -0.96 -5.57
C PHE A 82 -21.12 0.24 -5.90
N ASN A 83 -21.78 0.17 -7.06
CA ASN A 83 -22.70 1.23 -7.48
C ASN A 83 -24.06 1.00 -6.81
N VAL A 84 -24.35 1.79 -5.78
CA VAL A 84 -25.66 1.81 -5.13
C VAL A 84 -26.45 3.03 -5.56
N ARG A 85 -27.74 2.85 -5.86
CA ARG A 85 -28.73 3.92 -5.93
C ARG A 85 -29.71 3.70 -4.80
N ILE A 86 -29.73 4.63 -3.84
CA ILE A 86 -30.69 4.68 -2.76
C ILE A 86 -31.68 5.83 -2.99
N PRO A 87 -32.93 5.70 -2.53
CA PRO A 87 -33.92 6.78 -2.64
C PRO A 87 -33.49 7.97 -1.78
N ALA A 88 -33.98 9.17 -2.14
CA ALA A 88 -33.47 10.44 -1.62
C ALA A 88 -33.61 10.60 -0.10
N ASP A 89 -34.57 9.90 0.51
CA ASP A 89 -34.81 9.84 1.95
C ASP A 89 -33.78 9.03 2.73
N LEU A 90 -32.97 8.19 2.05
CA LEU A 90 -31.93 7.35 2.67
C LEU A 90 -30.49 7.81 2.37
N HIS A 91 -30.30 8.77 1.46
CA HIS A 91 -28.98 9.36 1.15
C HIS A 91 -28.58 10.39 2.21
#